data_AF-A0A2W2CJ50-F1
#
_entry.id   AF-A0A2W2CJ50-F1
#
_cell.length_a   1.000
_cell.length_b   1.000
_cell.length_c   1.000
_cell.angle_alpha   90.00
_cell.angle_beta   90.00
_cell.angle_gamma   90.00
#
_symmetry.space_group_name_H-M   'P 1'
#
loop_
_entity.id
_entity.type
_entity.pdbx_description
1 polymer ?
#
loop_
_entity_poly.entity_id
_entity_poly.type
_entity_poly.pdbx_seq_one_letter_code
_entity_poly.pdbx_strand_id
1 'polypeptide(L)'
;MNDDIVIACADLVGRAGAAGFEIGYAGDEHGPTEEARWYAVATYRGARVIADEHRSPTAAALALAERLLAGATCRCTRPVSLSDDRPGCRWRLVGRRWEPGCDAAPVRVAGGQRGDMAAIERAMAQVPPGGNRAERRAAKRRRR
;
A
#
# COMPACT_ATOMS: atom_id res chain seq x y z
N MET A 1 2.27 -11.81 -17.63
CA MET A 1 1.53 -10.80 -16.86
C MET A 1 1.39 -11.34 -15.45
N ASN A 2 1.77 -10.58 -14.41
CA ASN A 2 1.57 -11.04 -13.03
C ASN A 2 0.30 -10.38 -12.48
N ASP A 3 -0.83 -11.04 -12.68
CA ASP A 3 -2.16 -10.53 -12.33
C ASP A 3 -2.29 -10.27 -10.83
N ASP A 4 -1.52 -10.99 -10.01
CA ASP A 4 -1.52 -10.84 -8.57
C ASP A 4 -1.10 -9.43 -8.13
N ILE A 5 -0.17 -8.78 -8.85
CA ILE A 5 0.24 -7.40 -8.57
C ILE A 5 -0.89 -6.42 -8.85
N VAL A 6 -1.61 -6.60 -9.97
CA VAL A 6 -2.71 -5.72 -10.34
C VAL A 6 -3.86 -5.85 -9.33
N ILE A 7 -4.21 -7.08 -8.95
CA ILE A 7 -5.25 -7.35 -7.96
C ILE A 7 -4.83 -6.83 -6.58
N ALA A 8 -3.57 -7.04 -6.17
CA ALA A 8 -3.05 -6.53 -4.90
C ALA A 8 -3.03 -4.99 -4.86
N CYS A 9 -2.74 -4.34 -5.99
CA CYS A 9 -2.84 -2.89 -6.10
C CYS A 9 -4.30 -2.42 -5.97
N ALA A 10 -5.25 -3.08 -6.62
CA ALA A 10 -6.67 -2.77 -6.46
C ALA A 10 -7.16 -2.92 -5.00
N ASP A 11 -6.78 -4.00 -4.30
CA ASP A 11 -7.04 -4.18 -2.86
C ASP A 11 -6.46 -3.03 -2.04
N LEU A 12 -5.20 -2.68 -2.31
CA LEU A 12 -4.49 -1.61 -1.60
C LEU A 12 -5.16 -0.24 -1.81
N VAL A 13 -5.51 0.10 -3.05
CA VAL A 13 -6.23 1.33 -3.42
C VAL A 13 -7.54 1.43 -2.64
N GLY A 14 -8.30 0.34 -2.60
CA GLY A 14 -9.50 0.25 -1.77
C GLY A 14 -9.17 0.52 -0.30
N ARG A 15 -8.23 -0.22 0.29
CA ARG A 15 -7.85 -0.07 1.70
C ARG A 15 -7.34 1.33 2.07
N ALA A 16 -6.69 2.01 1.12
CA ALA A 16 -6.24 3.40 1.28
C ALA A 16 -7.41 4.42 1.26
N GLY A 17 -8.64 3.96 1.01
CA GLY A 17 -9.84 4.80 1.04
C GLY A 17 -10.16 5.46 -0.29
N ALA A 18 -9.54 5.04 -1.39
CA ALA A 18 -9.91 5.52 -2.72
C ALA A 18 -11.33 5.09 -3.08
N ALA A 19 -12.00 5.92 -3.88
CA ALA A 19 -13.31 5.69 -4.45
C ALA A 19 -13.26 4.87 -5.76
N GLY A 20 -12.11 4.87 -6.45
CA GLY A 20 -11.95 4.14 -7.70
C GLY A 20 -10.49 3.76 -7.99
N PHE A 21 -10.35 2.70 -8.78
CA PHE A 21 -9.10 2.21 -9.34
C PHE A 21 -9.30 2.02 -10.85
N GLU A 22 -8.35 2.52 -11.64
CA GLU A 22 -8.36 2.42 -13.10
C GLU A 22 -6.97 2.01 -13.59
N ILE A 23 -6.95 1.18 -14.62
CA ILE A 23 -5.72 0.82 -15.34
C ILE A 23 -6.03 0.86 -16.84
N GLY A 24 -5.16 1.51 -17.59
CA GLY A 24 -5.34 1.71 -19.01
C GLY A 24 -4.00 1.87 -19.72
N TYR A 25 -4.08 2.05 -21.03
CA TYR A 25 -2.93 2.39 -21.86
C TYR A 25 -3.23 3.63 -22.70
N ALA A 26 -2.19 4.39 -23.00
CA ALA A 26 -2.17 5.50 -23.92
C ALA A 26 -1.35 5.09 -25.16
N GLY A 27 -1.88 5.39 -26.33
CA GLY A 27 -1.32 5.02 -27.63
C GLY A 27 -2.40 5.05 -28.70
N ASP A 28 -1.99 4.98 -29.97
CA ASP A 28 -2.93 4.71 -31.06
C ASP A 28 -3.49 3.30 -30.91
N GLU A 29 -4.81 3.14 -31.04
CA GLU A 29 -5.52 1.86 -31.00
C GLU A 29 -4.98 0.87 -32.06
N HIS A 30 -4.37 1.38 -33.14
CA HIS A 30 -3.80 0.61 -34.24
C HIS A 30 -2.26 0.55 -34.22
N GLY A 31 -1.61 1.12 -33.19
CA GLY A 31 -0.16 1.10 -33.04
C GLY A 31 0.36 -0.26 -32.54
N PRO A 32 1.65 -0.56 -32.74
CA PRO A 32 2.24 -1.78 -32.21
C PRO A 32 2.20 -1.80 -30.68
N THR A 33 1.84 -2.94 -30.09
CA THR A 33 1.66 -3.14 -28.63
C THR A 33 2.90 -2.76 -27.81
N GLU A 34 4.09 -2.79 -28.41
CA GLU A 34 5.35 -2.42 -27.76
C GLU A 34 5.49 -0.91 -27.47
N GLU A 35 4.72 -0.07 -28.18
CA GLU A 35 4.67 1.37 -27.98
C GLU A 35 3.62 1.79 -26.94
N ALA A 36 2.73 0.87 -26.54
CA ALA A 36 1.65 1.15 -25.59
C ALA A 36 2.21 1.59 -24.23
N ARG A 37 1.81 2.79 -23.78
CA ARG A 37 2.21 3.34 -22.48
C ARG A 37 1.10 3.12 -21.46
N TRP A 38 1.37 2.28 -20.49
CA TRP A 38 0.42 1.92 -19.45
C TRP A 38 0.42 2.94 -18.31
N TYR A 39 -0.77 3.17 -17.77
CA TYR A 39 -0.99 4.01 -16.60
C TYR A 39 -1.94 3.33 -15.61
N ALA A 40 -1.82 3.69 -14.34
CA ALA A 40 -2.73 3.29 -13.27
C ALA A 40 -3.11 4.50 -12.42
N VAL A 41 -4.37 4.53 -11.98
CA VAL A 41 -4.95 5.67 -11.25
C VAL A 41 -5.70 5.20 -10.01
N ALA A 42 -5.45 5.87 -8.89
CA ALA A 42 -6.31 5.83 -7.71
C ALA A 42 -7.06 7.16 -7.59
N THR A 43 -8.39 7.09 -7.48
CA THR A 43 -9.25 8.29 -7.37
C THR A 43 -9.75 8.44 -5.94
N TYR A 44 -9.46 9.58 -5.34
CA TYR A 44 -9.99 10.06 -4.07
C TYR A 44 -11.01 11.16 -4.34
N ARG A 45 -11.79 11.56 -3.34
CA ARG A 45 -12.86 12.58 -3.44
C ARG A 45 -12.37 13.89 -4.10
N GLY A 46 -12.42 13.98 -5.43
CA GLY A 46 -11.93 15.10 -6.24
C GLY A 46 -10.43 15.10 -6.59
N ALA A 47 -9.65 14.11 -6.15
CA ALA A 47 -8.21 14.05 -6.38
C ALA A 47 -7.79 12.72 -7.03
N ARG A 48 -6.70 12.72 -7.81
CA ARG A 48 -6.18 11.52 -8.48
C ARG A 48 -4.70 11.35 -8.17
N VAL A 49 -4.30 10.12 -7.85
CA VAL A 49 -2.89 9.71 -7.81
C VAL A 49 -2.66 8.84 -9.04
N ILE A 50 -1.70 9.23 -9.88
CA ILE A 50 -1.46 8.63 -11.19
C ILE A 50 -0.01 8.10 -11.22
N ALA A 51 0.17 6.92 -11.82
CA ALA A 51 1.46 6.40 -12.26
C ALA A 51 1.35 6.08 -13.76
N ASP A 52 2.11 6.79 -14.59
CA ASP A 52 2.05 6.78 -16.06
C ASP A 52 3.40 6.39 -16.71
N GLU A 53 3.40 6.31 -18.05
CA GLU A 53 4.57 6.03 -18.89
C GLU A 53 5.22 4.64 -18.69
N HIS A 54 4.48 3.66 -18.20
CA HIS A 54 5.01 2.33 -17.92
C HIS A 54 4.88 1.37 -19.11
N ARG A 55 5.81 0.42 -19.21
CA ARG A 55 5.85 -0.58 -20.31
C ARG A 55 4.84 -1.72 -20.17
N SER A 56 4.15 -1.81 -19.04
CA SER A 56 3.17 -2.87 -18.78
C SER A 56 2.17 -2.44 -17.70
N PRO A 57 0.98 -3.06 -17.66
CA PRO A 57 0.01 -2.78 -16.59
C PRO A 57 0.52 -3.20 -15.22
N THR A 58 1.27 -4.30 -15.14
CA THR A 58 1.91 -4.74 -13.89
C THR A 58 2.88 -3.68 -13.37
N ALA A 59 3.69 -3.07 -14.24
CA ALA A 59 4.62 -2.02 -13.85
C ALA A 59 3.87 -0.75 -13.39
N ALA A 60 2.81 -0.34 -14.09
CA ALA A 60 1.97 0.78 -13.67
C ALA A 60 1.30 0.54 -12.31
N ALA A 61 0.76 -0.66 -12.09
CA ALA A 61 0.12 -1.03 -10.82
C ALA A 61 1.13 -1.05 -9.66
N LEU A 62 2.35 -1.57 -9.88
CA LEU A 62 3.41 -1.56 -8.86
C LEU A 62 3.84 -0.13 -8.52
N ALA A 63 4.07 0.71 -9.53
CA ALA A 63 4.44 2.11 -9.33
C ALA A 63 3.35 2.90 -8.59
N LEU A 64 2.07 2.66 -8.89
CA LEU A 64 0.96 3.24 -8.13
C LEU A 64 0.97 2.76 -6.67
N ALA A 65 1.18 1.47 -6.42
CA ALA A 65 1.26 0.92 -5.07
C ALA A 65 2.40 1.55 -4.25
N GLU A 66 3.58 1.74 -4.86
CA GLU A 66 4.71 2.45 -4.23
C GLU A 66 4.35 3.89 -3.89
N ARG A 67 3.70 4.62 -4.80
CA ARG A 67 3.25 6.00 -4.57
C ARG A 67 2.23 6.09 -3.44
N LEU A 68 1.28 5.17 -3.38
CA LEU A 68 0.26 5.13 -2.32
C LEU A 68 0.84 4.80 -0.94
N LEU A 69 1.93 4.03 -0.90
CA LEU A 69 2.60 3.64 0.34
C LEU A 69 3.72 4.60 0.75
N ALA A 70 4.09 5.56 -0.11
CA ALA A 70 5.06 6.58 0.22
C ALA A 70 4.57 7.39 1.44
N GLY A 71 5.31 7.31 2.56
CA GLY A 71 4.93 7.96 3.82
C GLY A 71 3.87 7.21 4.65
N ALA A 72 3.34 6.09 4.15
CA ALA A 72 2.41 5.26 4.91
C ALA A 72 3.11 4.62 6.12
N THR A 73 2.38 4.51 7.24
CA THR A 73 2.87 3.90 8.47
C THR A 73 2.22 2.53 8.66
N CYS A 74 3.04 1.50 8.85
CA CYS A 74 2.58 0.16 9.15
C CYS A 74 1.96 0.10 10.57
N ARG A 75 1.12 -0.91 10.83
CA ARG A 75 0.60 -1.26 12.16
C ARG A 75 1.67 -1.51 13.24
N CYS A 76 2.93 -1.68 12.89
CA CYS A 76 4.06 -1.72 13.83
C CYS A 76 4.76 -0.36 14.01
N THR A 77 4.11 0.73 13.58
CA THR A 77 4.54 2.13 13.65
C THR A 77 5.79 2.48 12.83
N ARG A 78 6.31 1.54 12.03
CA ARG A 78 7.41 1.81 11.08
C ARG A 78 6.88 2.23 9.72
N PRO A 79 7.60 3.09 8.97
CA PRO A 79 7.27 3.38 7.57
C PRO A 79 7.12 2.09 6.76
N VAL A 80 6.18 2.05 5.83
CA VAL A 80 6.04 0.93 4.90
C VAL A 80 7.15 1.00 3.86
N SER A 81 7.75 -0.15 3.54
CA SER A 81 8.65 -0.31 2.40
C SER A 81 8.20 -1.52 1.58
N LEU A 82 8.24 -1.40 0.24
CA LEU A 82 8.06 -2.55 -0.66
C LEU A 82 9.40 -3.21 -1.05
N SER A 83 10.52 -2.56 -0.75
CA SER A 83 11.88 -3.01 -1.11
C SER A 83 12.70 -3.36 0.14
N ASP A 84 13.74 -4.18 -0.06
CA ASP A 84 14.65 -4.64 1.01
C ASP A 84 15.68 -3.58 1.44
N ASP A 85 15.98 -2.64 0.56
CA ASP A 85 17.01 -1.62 0.72
C ASP A 85 16.56 -0.38 1.51
N ARG A 86 15.25 -0.23 1.76
CA ARG A 86 14.71 0.91 2.50
C ARG A 86 14.39 0.54 3.96
N PRO A 87 14.76 1.39 4.93
CA PRO A 87 14.41 1.17 6.33
C PRO A 87 12.89 1.23 6.52
N GLY A 88 12.33 0.28 7.26
CA GLY A 88 10.89 0.25 7.51
C GLY A 88 10.36 -1.13 7.86
N CYS A 89 9.03 -1.27 7.80
CA CYS A 89 8.37 -2.55 7.75
C CYS A 89 8.26 -2.99 6.29
N ARG A 90 8.99 -4.05 5.93
CA ARG A 90 8.95 -4.63 4.60
C ARG A 90 7.60 -5.30 4.36
N TRP A 91 6.80 -4.77 3.45
CA TRP A 91 5.60 -5.42 2.95
C TRP A 91 5.95 -6.27 1.74
N ARG A 92 5.27 -7.41 1.60
CA ARG A 92 5.53 -8.38 0.54
C ARG A 92 4.23 -8.72 -0.16
N LEU A 93 4.33 -9.01 -1.44
CA LEU A 93 3.24 -9.60 -2.19
C LEU A 93 3.10 -11.07 -1.76
N VAL A 94 1.93 -11.43 -1.23
CA VAL A 94 1.57 -12.80 -0.85
C VAL A 94 0.31 -13.16 -1.62
N GLY A 95 0.48 -13.92 -2.72
CA GLY A 95 -0.57 -14.08 -3.71
C GLY A 95 -1.08 -12.71 -4.17
N ARG A 96 -2.37 -12.46 -4.02
CA ARG A 96 -3.07 -11.26 -4.48
C ARG A 96 -3.14 -10.12 -3.46
N ARG A 97 -2.26 -10.10 -2.45
CA ARG A 97 -2.34 -9.12 -1.36
C ARG A 97 -0.98 -8.63 -0.91
N TRP A 98 -0.90 -7.32 -0.64
CA TRP A 98 0.22 -6.73 0.07
C TRP A 98 0.07 -6.96 1.57
N GLU A 99 0.97 -7.77 2.12
CA GLU A 99 1.02 -8.12 3.53
C GLU A 99 2.23 -7.51 4.24
N PRO A 100 2.05 -7.02 5.48
CA PRO A 100 3.15 -6.51 6.28
C PRO A 100 4.09 -7.64 6.73
N GLY A 101 5.40 -7.41 6.65
CA GLY A 101 6.41 -8.34 7.17
C GLY A 101 6.52 -8.37 8.71
N CYS A 102 5.63 -7.66 9.42
CA CYS A 102 5.51 -7.72 10.87
C CYS A 102 4.22 -8.46 11.28
N ASP A 103 4.26 -9.06 12.46
CA ASP A 103 3.14 -9.75 13.12
C ASP A 103 2.37 -8.85 14.10
N ALA A 104 2.55 -7.52 14.03
CA ALA A 104 1.81 -6.59 14.88
C ALA A 104 0.29 -6.75 14.65
N ALA A 105 -0.50 -6.57 15.70
CA ALA A 105 -1.94 -6.77 15.60
C ALA A 105 -2.58 -5.74 14.64
N PRO A 106 -3.64 -6.10 13.89
CA PRO A 106 -4.41 -5.12 13.14
C PRO A 106 -4.92 -3.99 14.03
N VAL A 107 -4.79 -2.75 13.55
CA VAL A 107 -5.31 -1.57 14.23
C VAL A 107 -6.80 -1.49 13.96
N ARG A 108 -7.61 -1.48 15.03
CA ARG A 108 -9.07 -1.36 14.92
C ARG A 108 -9.43 0.13 14.99
N VAL A 109 -9.95 0.66 13.90
CA VAL A 109 -10.51 2.01 13.85
C VAL A 109 -11.98 1.89 14.27
N ALA A 110 -12.31 2.42 15.45
CA ALA A 110 -13.67 2.39 16.00
C ALA A 110 -14.37 3.72 15.73
N GLY A 111 -15.55 3.66 15.11
CA GLY A 111 -16.29 4.84 14.66
C GLY A 111 -15.64 5.54 13.46
N GLY A 112 -16.45 6.21 12.66
CA GLY A 112 -16.01 6.94 11.46
C GLY A 112 -16.32 6.23 10.14
N GLN A 113 -16.40 7.02 9.06
CA GLN A 113 -16.53 6.49 7.70
C GLN A 113 -15.17 6.00 7.19
N ARG A 114 -15.18 5.19 6.12
CA ARG A 114 -13.94 4.85 5.40
C ARG A 114 -13.21 6.14 5.00
N GLY A 115 -11.93 6.25 5.36
CA GLY A 115 -11.13 7.45 5.11
C GLY A 115 -11.24 8.55 6.19
N ASP A 116 -11.88 8.29 7.33
CA ASP A 116 -11.84 9.19 8.49
C ASP A 116 -10.43 9.20 9.10
N MET A 117 -9.61 10.15 8.66
CA MET A 117 -8.22 10.30 9.08
C MET A 117 -8.09 10.57 10.58
N ALA A 118 -9.04 11.30 11.18
CA ALA A 118 -9.01 11.58 12.61
C ALA A 118 -9.29 10.31 13.45
N ALA A 119 -10.20 9.45 13.00
CA ALA A 119 -10.42 8.15 13.62
C ALA A 119 -9.21 7.23 13.47
N ILE A 120 -8.57 7.23 12.30
CA ILE A 120 -7.33 6.48 12.04
C ILE A 120 -6.20 6.95 12.97
N GLU A 121 -5.97 8.26 13.07
CA GLU A 121 -4.94 8.84 13.94
C GLU A 121 -5.17 8.48 15.41
N ARG A 122 -6.40 8.61 15.91
CA ARG A 122 -6.75 8.20 17.29
C ARG A 122 -6.48 6.72 17.53
N ALA A 123 -6.80 5.85 16.57
CA ALA A 123 -6.56 4.42 16.69
C ALA A 123 -5.04 4.10 16.66
N MET A 124 -4.28 4.79 15.81
CA MET A 124 -2.83 4.64 15.71
C MET A 124 -2.11 5.14 16.97
N ALA A 125 -2.58 6.21 17.61
CA ALA A 125 -2.00 6.74 18.85
C ALA A 125 -2.10 5.75 20.04
N GLN A 126 -3.05 4.80 19.98
CA GLN A 126 -3.20 3.75 20.99
C GLN A 126 -2.29 2.54 20.73
N VAL A 127 -1.64 2.47 19.56
CA VAL A 127 -0.71 1.39 19.24
C VAL A 127 0.59 1.61 20.01
N PRO A 128 1.00 0.68 20.89
CA PRO A 128 2.22 0.86 21.65
C PRO A 128 3.43 0.95 20.71
N PRO A 129 4.36 1.89 20.95
CA PRO A 129 5.58 2.00 20.16
C PRO A 129 6.38 0.71 20.33
N GLY A 130 6.86 0.19 19.19
CA GLY A 130 7.68 -1.01 19.16
C GLY A 130 7.02 -2.13 18.38
N GLY A 131 7.31 -2.15 17.08
CA GLY A 131 7.82 -3.36 16.47
C GLY A 131 6.87 -4.54 16.31
N ASN A 132 7.43 -5.67 15.90
CA ASN A 132 6.72 -6.96 15.87
C ASN A 132 6.53 -7.49 17.32
N ARG A 133 5.64 -8.47 17.53
CA ARG A 133 5.32 -9.05 18.85
C ARG A 133 6.56 -9.67 19.50
N ALA A 134 7.49 -10.20 18.70
CA ALA A 134 8.77 -10.72 19.16
C ALA A 134 9.65 -9.63 19.78
N GLU A 135 9.81 -8.49 19.12
CA GLU A 135 10.54 -7.31 19.62
C GLU A 135 9.94 -6.81 20.95
N ARG A 136 8.60 -6.74 21.05
CA ARG A 136 7.92 -6.40 22.31
C ARG A 136 8.19 -7.39 23.43
N ARG A 137 8.18 -8.69 23.13
CA ARG A 137 8.49 -9.76 24.10
C ARG A 137 9.94 -9.67 24.58
N ALA A 138 10.89 -9.41 23.67
CA ALA A 138 12.30 -9.24 24.00
C ALA A 138 12.53 -8.01 24.89
N ALA A 139 11.90 -6.87 24.56
CA ALA A 139 11.99 -5.65 25.37
C ALA A 139 11.42 -5.85 26.79
N LYS A 140 10.31 -6.57 26.93
CA LYS A 140 9.71 -6.90 28.25
C LYS A 140 10.62 -7.78 29.11
N ARG A 141 11.37 -8.71 28.50
CA ARG A 141 12.33 -9.57 29.21
C ARG A 141 13.55 -8.81 29.72
N ARG A 142 14.01 -7.79 29.00
CA ARG A 142 15.17 -6.94 29.41
C ARG A 142 14.86 -5.98 30.56
N ARG A 143 13.58 -5.75 30.87
CA ARG A 143 13.12 -4.87 31.96
C ARG A 143 12.82 -5.63 33.27
N ARG A 144 12.97 -6.95 33.27
CA ARG A 144 12.85 -7.82 34.45
C ARG A 144 14.25 -8.22 34.89
#